data_AF-A0A537N4L7-F1
#
_entry.id   AF-A0A537N4L7-F1
#
_cell.length_a   1.000
_cell.length_b   1.000
_cell.length_c   1.000
_cell.angle_alpha   90.00
_cell.angle_beta   90.00
_cell.angle_gamma   90.00
#
_symmetry.space_group_name_H-M   'P 1'
#
loop_
_entity.id
_entity.type
_entity.pdbx_description
1 polymer ?
#
loop_
_entity_poly.entity_id
_entity_poly.type
_entity_poly.pdbx_seq_one_letter_code
_entity_poly.pdbx_strand_id
1 'polypeptide(L)'
;MLIAAYLALCVFGMWARMTMQRTWRAWMNNAILDRWVHKARYYQLECVAGDHKNPEHRINDDLRIATEMPVDFATGLVTAALSAATFFSVLWTVGGELSISIAGVAVSIDGFLVFAAIGYALIANGCMLLIGRRFIVTTERKNQA
;
A
#
# COMPACT_ATOMS: atom_id res chain seq x y z
N MET A 1 29.50 -4.65 -14.38
CA MET A 1 28.96 -5.70 -13.48
C MET A 1 27.88 -5.17 -12.54
N LEU A 2 28.10 -4.07 -11.80
CA LEU A 2 27.09 -3.50 -10.88
C LEU A 2 25.77 -3.08 -11.55
N ILE A 3 25.83 -2.43 -12.71
CA ILE A 3 24.62 -2.02 -13.47
C ILE A 3 23.78 -3.23 -13.89
N ALA A 4 24.44 -4.31 -14.33
CA ALA A 4 23.76 -5.54 -14.70
C ALA A 4 23.09 -6.23 -13.50
N ALA A 5 23.75 -6.23 -12.32
CA ALA A 5 23.17 -6.73 -11.08
C ALA A 5 21.95 -5.91 -10.63
N TYR A 6 22.03 -4.57 -10.73
CA TYR A 6 20.91 -3.68 -10.42
C TYR A 6 19.71 -3.92 -11.35
N LEU A 7 19.96 -3.99 -12.66
CA LEU A 7 18.91 -4.31 -13.64
C LEU A 7 18.27 -5.68 -13.37
N ALA A 8 19.07 -6.70 -13.06
CA ALA A 8 18.56 -8.02 -12.70
C ALA A 8 17.67 -7.97 -11.45
N LEU A 9 18.07 -7.22 -10.42
CA LEU A 9 17.26 -7.05 -9.21
C LEU A 9 15.94 -6.32 -9.49
N CYS A 10 15.97 -5.25 -10.31
CA CYS A 10 14.76 -4.54 -10.73
C CYS A 10 13.81 -5.44 -11.51
N VAL A 11 14.32 -6.20 -12.47
CA VAL A 11 13.52 -7.14 -13.28
C VAL A 11 12.94 -8.25 -12.39
N PHE A 12 13.74 -8.79 -11.47
CA PHE A 12 13.26 -9.80 -10.52
C PHE A 12 12.16 -9.25 -9.60
N GLY A 13 12.33 -8.04 -9.06
CA GLY A 13 11.32 -7.39 -8.23
C GLY A 13 10.01 -7.15 -9.00
N MET A 14 10.11 -6.71 -10.25
CA MET A 14 8.95 -6.52 -11.12
C MET A 14 8.26 -7.86 -11.45
N TRP A 15 9.04 -8.89 -11.78
CA TRP A 15 8.54 -10.23 -12.05
C TRP A 15 7.86 -10.84 -10.82
N ALA A 16 8.46 -10.71 -9.64
CA ALA A 16 7.90 -11.18 -8.38
C ALA A 16 6.58 -10.48 -8.07
N ARG A 17 6.53 -9.15 -8.23
CA ARG A 17 5.29 -8.37 -8.06
C ARG A 17 4.19 -8.85 -9.02
N MET A 18 4.49 -8.95 -10.32
CA MET A 18 3.52 -9.40 -11.32
C MET A 18 3.03 -10.84 -11.06
N THR A 19 3.93 -11.73 -10.64
CA THR A 19 3.60 -13.13 -10.35
C THR A 19 2.73 -13.27 -9.11
N MET A 20 3.03 -12.49 -8.06
CA MET A 20 2.20 -12.40 -6.86
C MET A 20 0.80 -11.89 -7.19
N GLN A 21 0.70 -10.80 -7.96
CA GLN A 21 -0.58 -10.23 -8.41
C GLN A 21 -1.39 -11.26 -9.21
N ARG A 22 -0.75 -11.97 -10.16
CA ARG A 22 -1.41 -12.98 -11.00
C ARG A 22 -1.90 -14.17 -10.18
N THR A 23 -1.06 -14.73 -9.30
CA THR A 23 -1.39 -15.92 -8.50
C THR A 23 -2.52 -15.63 -7.53
N TRP A 24 -2.49 -14.46 -6.90
CA TRP A 24 -3.53 -14.04 -5.96
C TRP A 24 -4.86 -13.80 -6.67
N ARG A 25 -4.84 -13.16 -7.86
CA ARG A 25 -6.05 -12.98 -8.67
C ARG A 25 -6.67 -14.32 -9.06
N ALA A 26 -5.85 -15.29 -9.47
CA ALA A 26 -6.31 -16.63 -9.82
C ALA A 26 -6.93 -17.35 -8.61
N TRP A 27 -6.29 -17.29 -7.43
CA TRP A 27 -6.79 -17.88 -6.20
C TRP A 27 -8.15 -17.29 -5.79
N MET A 28 -8.27 -15.97 -5.80
CA MET A 28 -9.49 -15.29 -5.37
C MET A 28 -10.66 -15.52 -6.34
N ASN A 29 -10.39 -15.53 -7.64
CA ASN A 29 -11.39 -15.86 -8.66
C ASN A 29 -11.94 -17.28 -8.43
N ASN A 30 -11.06 -18.26 -8.21
CA ASN A 30 -11.47 -19.64 -7.95
C ASN A 30 -12.26 -19.76 -6.64
N ALA A 31 -11.83 -19.10 -5.55
CA ALA A 31 -12.52 -19.17 -4.26
C ALA A 31 -13.95 -18.59 -4.32
N ILE A 32 -14.18 -17.59 -5.16
CA ILE A 32 -15.51 -16.97 -5.29
C ILE A 32 -16.38 -17.70 -6.30
N LEU A 33 -15.82 -18.16 -7.41
CA LEU A 33 -16.53 -19.05 -8.35
C LEU A 33 -17.01 -20.32 -7.64
N ASP A 34 -16.16 -20.91 -6.81
CA ASP A 34 -16.53 -22.08 -6.01
C ASP A 34 -17.70 -21.74 -5.05
N ARG A 35 -17.64 -20.62 -4.31
CA ARG A 35 -18.76 -20.18 -3.46
C ARG A 35 -20.05 -19.84 -4.22
N TRP A 36 -19.95 -19.39 -5.47
CA TRP A 36 -21.10 -19.04 -6.30
C TRP A 36 -21.81 -20.28 -6.85
N VAL A 37 -21.03 -21.27 -7.28
CA VAL A 37 -21.53 -22.52 -7.88
C VAL A 37 -21.94 -23.53 -6.79
N HIS A 38 -21.21 -23.62 -5.68
CA HIS A 38 -21.37 -24.68 -4.68
C HIS A 38 -22.67 -24.60 -3.85
N LYS A 39 -23.52 -23.58 -4.06
CA LYS A 39 -24.81 -23.46 -3.34
C LYS A 39 -26.04 -23.20 -4.23
N ALA A 40 -25.92 -23.35 -5.55
CA ALA A 40 -27.01 -23.05 -6.49
C ALA A 40 -27.70 -21.70 -6.20
N ARG A 41 -26.93 -20.69 -5.74
CA ARG A 41 -27.46 -19.38 -5.35
C ARG A 41 -28.01 -18.60 -6.54
N TYR A 42 -27.65 -19.01 -7.77
CA TYR A 42 -28.29 -18.56 -9.00
C TYR A 42 -29.82 -18.79 -8.96
N TYR A 43 -30.25 -19.96 -8.49
CA TYR A 43 -31.66 -20.35 -8.41
C TYR A 43 -32.38 -19.65 -7.26
N GLN A 44 -31.66 -19.41 -6.15
CA GLN A 44 -32.21 -18.68 -5.00
C GLN A 44 -32.42 -17.19 -5.28
N LEU A 45 -31.64 -16.60 -6.21
CA LEU A 45 -31.80 -15.20 -6.61
C LEU A 45 -33.07 -14.98 -7.46
N GLU A 46 -33.45 -15.94 -8.31
CA GLU A 46 -34.72 -15.91 -9.04
C GLU A 46 -35.95 -15.99 -8.12
N CYS A 47 -35.80 -16.55 -6.91
CA CYS A 47 -36.88 -16.67 -5.93
C CYS A 47 -37.03 -15.43 -5.00
N VAL A 48 -36.15 -14.43 -5.10
CA VAL A 48 -36.18 -13.22 -4.25
C VAL A 48 -36.69 -12.02 -5.05
N ALA A 49 -37.74 -11.35 -4.56
CA ALA A 49 -38.30 -10.17 -5.23
C ALA A 49 -37.38 -8.94 -5.08
N GLY A 50 -36.98 -8.34 -6.21
CA GLY A 50 -36.15 -7.12 -6.27
C GLY A 50 -35.74 -6.77 -7.70
N ASP A 51 -35.26 -5.53 -7.93
CA ASP A 51 -34.73 -5.10 -9.24
C ASP A 51 -33.32 -5.68 -9.46
N HIS A 52 -33.29 -6.90 -10.00
CA HIS A 52 -32.07 -7.66 -10.28
C HIS A 52 -31.66 -7.54 -11.75
N LYS A 53 -31.45 -6.32 -12.25
CA LYS A 53 -30.88 -6.15 -13.59
C LYS A 53 -29.41 -6.62 -13.58
N ASN A 54 -29.13 -7.70 -14.29
CA ASN A 54 -27.80 -8.28 -14.52
C ASN A 54 -26.96 -8.50 -13.24
N PRO A 55 -27.42 -9.35 -12.31
CA PRO A 55 -26.69 -9.66 -11.08
C PRO A 55 -25.31 -10.25 -11.38
N GLU A 56 -25.14 -11.00 -12.46
CA GLU A 56 -23.83 -11.48 -12.90
C GLU A 56 -22.83 -10.35 -13.20
N HIS A 57 -23.29 -9.24 -13.75
CA HIS A 57 -22.42 -8.12 -14.08
C HIS A 57 -21.97 -7.38 -12.82
N ARG A 58 -22.91 -7.12 -11.89
CA ARG A 58 -22.60 -6.48 -10.61
C ARG A 58 -21.66 -7.34 -9.76
N ILE A 59 -21.91 -8.64 -9.70
CA ILE A 59 -21.05 -9.57 -8.95
C ILE A 59 -19.67 -9.61 -9.57
N ASN A 60 -19.55 -9.65 -10.91
CA ASN A 60 -18.26 -9.67 -11.59
C ASN A 60 -17.46 -8.37 -11.33
N ASP A 61 -18.12 -7.22 -11.37
CA ASP A 61 -17.46 -5.92 -11.18
C ASP A 61 -17.08 -5.69 -9.71
N ASP A 62 -17.95 -6.05 -8.75
CA ASP A 62 -17.64 -6.00 -7.31
C ASP A 62 -16.51 -6.99 -6.96
N LEU A 63 -16.50 -8.18 -7.56
CA LEU A 63 -15.39 -9.14 -7.47
C LEU A 63 -14.09 -8.54 -7.96
N ARG A 64 -14.12 -7.92 -9.14
CA ARG A 64 -12.95 -7.33 -9.77
C ARG A 64 -12.37 -6.25 -8.86
N ILE A 65 -13.20 -5.35 -8.35
CA ILE A 65 -12.79 -4.29 -7.42
C ILE A 65 -12.27 -4.87 -6.10
N ALA A 66 -12.98 -5.85 -5.52
CA ALA A 66 -12.59 -6.51 -4.27
C ALA A 66 -11.31 -7.35 -4.37
N THR A 67 -10.93 -7.80 -5.58
CA THR A 67 -9.69 -8.54 -5.81
C THR A 67 -8.52 -7.64 -6.17
N GLU A 68 -8.75 -6.56 -6.94
CA GLU A 68 -7.71 -5.65 -7.41
C GLU A 68 -7.20 -4.74 -6.29
N MET A 69 -8.10 -4.12 -5.50
CA MET A 69 -7.69 -3.15 -4.48
C MET A 69 -6.77 -3.72 -3.38
N PRO A 70 -7.04 -4.90 -2.78
CA PRO A 70 -6.18 -5.41 -1.72
C PRO A 70 -4.79 -5.82 -2.21
N VAL A 71 -4.73 -6.34 -3.44
CA VAL A 71 -3.49 -6.76 -4.09
C VAL A 71 -2.62 -5.53 -4.41
N ASP A 72 -3.22 -4.48 -4.95
CA ASP A 72 -2.50 -3.23 -5.22
C ASP A 72 -2.07 -2.54 -3.93
N PHE A 73 -2.92 -2.53 -2.90
CA PHE A 73 -2.56 -2.02 -1.58
C PHE A 73 -1.39 -2.80 -0.96
N ALA A 74 -1.44 -4.14 -0.97
CA ALA A 74 -0.39 -4.98 -0.40
C ALA A 74 0.94 -4.79 -1.15
N THR A 75 0.93 -4.75 -2.48
CA THR A 75 2.15 -4.52 -3.26
C THR A 75 2.69 -3.11 -3.08
N GLY A 76 1.81 -2.11 -2.98
CA GLY A 76 2.18 -0.73 -2.65
C GLY A 76 2.82 -0.62 -1.27
N LEU A 77 2.23 -1.27 -0.26
CA LEU A 77 2.74 -1.30 1.12
C LEU A 77 4.12 -1.96 1.21
N VAL A 78 4.31 -3.11 0.56
CA VAL A 78 5.61 -3.80 0.51
C VAL A 78 6.66 -2.93 -0.18
N THR A 79 6.32 -2.32 -1.31
CA THR A 79 7.23 -1.41 -2.04
C THR A 79 7.62 -0.21 -1.19
N ALA A 80 6.65 0.41 -0.52
CA ALA A 80 6.90 1.54 0.37
C ALA A 80 7.78 1.13 1.57
N ALA A 81 7.53 -0.04 2.17
CA ALA A 81 8.33 -0.55 3.27
C ALA A 81 9.78 -0.85 2.86
N LEU A 82 9.99 -1.49 1.70
CA LEU A 82 11.32 -1.72 1.13
C LEU A 82 12.06 -0.41 0.84
N SER A 83 11.36 0.58 0.27
CA SER A 83 11.93 1.90 0.02
C SER A 83 12.32 2.59 1.33
N ALA A 84 11.48 2.53 2.36
CA ALA A 84 11.77 3.09 3.68
C ALA A 84 12.98 2.40 4.32
N ALA A 85 13.03 1.06 4.30
CA ALA A 85 14.16 0.29 4.80
C ALA A 85 15.47 0.65 4.07
N THR A 86 15.41 0.80 2.74
CA THR A 86 16.56 1.23 1.94
C THR A 86 17.02 2.63 2.33
N PHE A 87 16.08 3.57 2.48
CA PHE A 87 16.39 4.93 2.90
C PHE A 87 17.05 4.97 4.29
N PHE A 88 16.53 4.21 5.25
CA PHE A 88 17.15 4.08 6.57
C PHE A 88 18.53 3.44 6.51
N SER A 89 18.72 2.39 5.69
CA SER A 89 20.02 1.75 5.49
C SER A 89 21.06 2.70 4.90
N VAL A 90 20.67 3.51 3.90
CA VAL A 90 21.54 4.55 3.33
C VAL A 90 21.86 5.62 4.37
N LEU A 91 20.87 6.08 5.13
CA LEU A 91 21.09 7.03 6.23
C LEU A 91 22.06 6.49 7.28
N TRP A 92 21.98 5.20 7.61
CA TRP A 92 22.89 4.58 8.58
C TRP A 92 24.32 4.48 8.03
N THR A 93 24.46 4.20 6.74
CA THR A 93 25.77 3.98 6.11
C THR A 93 26.47 5.30 5.79
N VAL A 94 25.74 6.30 5.31
CA VAL A 94 26.27 7.61 4.89
C VAL A 94 26.23 8.62 6.04
N GLY A 95 25.26 8.49 6.94
CA GLY A 95 24.97 9.49 7.95
C GLY A 95 26.04 9.65 9.03
N GLY A 96 26.92 8.66 9.22
CA GLY A 96 28.06 8.73 10.13
C GLY A 96 27.70 9.14 11.57
N GLU A 97 28.73 9.46 12.35
CA GLU A 97 28.56 10.10 13.65
C GLU A 97 28.49 11.61 13.46
N LEU A 98 27.40 12.23 13.88
CA LEU A 98 27.35 13.69 13.96
C LEU A 98 27.99 14.09 15.29
N SER A 99 29.27 14.41 15.26
CA SER A 99 30.01 14.92 16.42
C SER A 99 29.72 16.41 16.60
N ILE A 100 28.67 16.71 17.38
CA ILE A 100 28.38 18.09 17.78
C ILE A 100 29.06 18.34 19.13
N SER A 101 29.98 19.30 19.16
CA SER A 101 30.52 19.86 20.40
C SER A 101 29.50 20.81 21.02
N ILE A 102 28.73 20.35 22.01
CA ILE A 102 27.88 21.21 22.83
C ILE A 102 28.63 21.45 24.15
N ALA A 103 28.91 22.72 24.44
CA ALA A 103 29.57 23.15 25.70
C ALA A 103 30.94 22.47 25.99
N GLY A 104 31.75 22.21 24.95
CA GLY A 104 33.09 21.64 25.09
C GLY A 104 33.14 20.12 25.31
N VAL A 105 31.98 19.46 25.36
CA VAL A 105 31.87 17.99 25.37
C VAL A 105 31.50 17.53 23.96
N ALA A 106 32.36 16.72 23.34
CA ALA A 106 32.04 16.06 22.09
C ALA A 106 31.00 14.98 22.36
N VAL A 107 29.75 15.24 22.01
CA VAL A 107 28.68 14.24 22.08
C VAL A 107 28.53 13.65 20.68
N SER A 108 29.08 12.46 20.48
CA SER A 108 28.82 11.66 19.29
C SER A 108 27.47 10.96 19.47
N ILE A 109 26.50 11.29 18.61
CA ILE A 109 25.25 10.54 18.51
C ILE A 109 25.29 9.74 17.23
N ASP A 110 25.56 8.44 17.37
CA ASP A 110 25.49 7.48 16.26
C ASP A 110 24.05 7.42 15.75
N GLY A 111 23.88 7.54 14.43
CA GLY A 111 22.57 7.41 13.80
C GLY A 111 21.59 8.58 14.02
N PHE A 112 22.07 9.77 14.42
CA PHE A 112 21.24 10.98 14.61
C PHE A 112 20.31 11.27 13.41
N LEU A 113 20.78 11.06 12.19
CA LEU A 113 20.01 11.31 10.98
C LEU A 113 18.75 10.43 10.86
N VAL A 114 18.78 9.20 11.37
CA VAL A 114 17.60 8.31 11.35
C VAL A 114 16.51 8.85 12.28
N PHE A 115 16.89 9.27 13.48
CA PHE A 115 15.97 9.87 14.43
C PHE A 115 15.41 11.21 13.91
N ALA A 116 16.26 12.03 13.28
CA ALA A 116 15.82 13.27 12.63
C ALA A 116 14.83 13.02 11.50
N ALA A 117 15.08 12.02 10.64
CA ALA A 117 14.18 11.63 9.56
C ALA A 117 12.83 11.12 10.09
N ILE A 118 12.83 10.29 11.13
CA ILE A 118 11.60 9.81 11.79
C ILE A 118 10.82 10.98 12.38
N GLY A 119 11.50 11.88 13.11
CA GLY A 119 10.88 13.07 13.70
C GLY A 119 10.24 13.97 12.64
N TYR A 120 10.96 14.25 11.57
CA TYR A 120 10.45 15.01 10.44
C TYR A 120 9.22 14.34 9.79
N ALA A 121 9.30 13.03 9.53
CA ALA A 121 8.20 12.28 8.93
C ALA A 121 6.94 12.29 9.81
N LEU A 122 7.09 12.13 11.12
CA LEU A 122 5.97 12.18 12.08
C LEU A 122 5.32 13.57 12.13
N ILE A 123 6.13 14.63 12.16
CA ILE A 123 5.62 16.01 12.17
C ILE A 123 4.91 16.30 10.84
N ALA A 124 5.53 15.99 9.71
CA ALA A 124 4.94 16.22 8.39
C ALA A 124 3.63 15.44 8.21
N ASN A 125 3.61 14.15 8.57
CA ASN A 125 2.41 13.33 8.51
C ASN A 125 1.32 13.82 9.47
N GLY A 126 1.68 14.19 10.70
CA GLY A 126 0.76 14.77 11.68
C GLY A 126 0.13 16.07 11.18
N CYS A 127 0.93 16.99 10.64
CA CYS A 127 0.45 18.22 10.02
C CYS A 127 -0.49 17.93 8.86
N MET A 128 -0.16 16.98 7.99
CA MET A 128 -1.00 16.58 6.86
C MET A 128 -2.37 16.05 7.33
N LEU A 129 -2.39 15.20 8.37
CA LEU A 129 -3.63 14.66 8.93
C LEU A 129 -4.51 15.75 9.58
N LEU A 130 -3.89 16.69 10.30
CA LEU A 130 -4.60 17.81 10.93
C LEU A 130 -5.26 18.73 9.88
N ILE A 131 -4.52 19.04 8.81
CA ILE A 131 -5.02 19.89 7.71
C ILE A 131 -6.06 19.15 6.86
N GLY A 132 -5.75 17.91 6.46
CA GLY A 132 -6.62 17.09 5.59
C GLY A 132 -7.98 16.80 6.22
N ARG A 133 -8.03 16.57 7.54
CA ARG A 133 -9.28 16.36 8.27
C ARG A 133 -10.22 17.57 8.21
N ARG A 134 -9.70 18.79 8.10
CA ARG A 134 -10.52 20.00 7.97
C ARG A 134 -11.03 20.20 6.55
N PHE A 135 -10.26 19.77 5.54
CA PHE A 135 -10.61 19.94 4.13
C PHE A 135 -11.77 19.04 3.67
N ILE A 136 -11.81 17.79 4.16
CA ILE A 136 -12.86 16.81 3.79
C ILE A 136 -14.25 17.32 4.18
N VAL A 137 -14.41 17.83 5.40
CA VAL A 137 -15.68 18.36 5.92
C VAL A 137 -16.15 19.59 5.13
N THR A 138 -15.22 20.42 4.66
CA THR A 138 -15.57 21.61 3.86
C THR A 138 -15.95 21.26 2.43
N THR A 139 -15.33 20.24 1.83
CA THR A 139 -15.67 19.76 0.49
C THR A 139 -17.01 19.03 0.48
N GLU A 140 -17.31 18.19 1.47
CA GLU A 140 -18.63 17.53 1.60
C GLU A 140 -19.78 18.55 1.67
N ARG A 141 -19.61 19.65 2.41
CA ARG A 141 -20.61 20.73 2.51
C ARG A 141 -20.82 21.48 1.19
N LYS A 142 -19.79 21.61 0.36
CA LYS A 142 -19.90 22.25 -0.96
C LYS A 142 -20.46 21.31 -2.03
N ASN A 143 -20.25 20.00 -1.91
CA ASN A 143 -20.72 19.02 -2.88
C ASN A 143 -22.20 18.63 -2.68
N GLN A 144 -22.77 18.97 -1.52
CA GLN A 144 -24.19 18.77 -1.18
C GLN A 144 -25.04 20.05 -1.29
N ALA A 145 -24.47 21.17 -1.72
CA ALA A 145 -25.15 22.44 -1.97
C ALA A 145 -25.21 22.73 -3.48
#